data_AF-A0A2P0QHL9-F1
#
_entry.id   AF-A0A2P0QHL9-F1
#
_cell.length_a   1.000
_cell.length_b   1.000
_cell.length_c   1.000
_cell.angle_alpha   90.00
_cell.angle_beta   90.00
_cell.angle_gamma   90.00
#
_symmetry.space_group_name_H-M   'P 1'
#
loop_
_entity.id
_entity.type
_entity.pdbx_description
1 polymer ?
#
loop_
_entity_poly.entity_id
_entity_poly.type
_entity_poly.pdbx_seq_one_letter_code
_entity_poly.pdbx_strand_id
1 'polypeptide(L)'
;MNFSRRNFEQIGLIPRSIVRTVQRFIKQVGLNTDLFVLYEFRVSRYIALASFQCFFFLIVCPWIFHWVLNFVLINFLEFSLNKGTFVTPIFLNWPQQERAFSQIQIFSQKLYFETLLESSHRLQTSAPSSIFLEKIYFSYFLKCANFYNKQSLLILTNWITDLTTLVFLVCLLIFSTPQMLILKTFCMEALLSLSETTKCFFLIFFLDLLVGFHSSKSWEIFLQFCMEHFGLPIHQNFIAFFISTFPVLLDTIFKYWIFRYLNKISPSTVATYQAMIE
;
A
#
# COMPACT_ATOMS: atom_id res chain seq x y z
N MET A 1 24.81 4.19 -82.75
CA MET A 1 23.77 3.14 -82.71
C MET A 1 22.43 3.79 -82.35
N ASN A 2 21.46 3.49 -83.21
CA ASN A 2 20.02 3.85 -83.32
C ASN A 2 19.21 4.40 -82.12
N PHE A 3 18.53 5.53 -82.41
CA PHE A 3 17.08 5.78 -82.47
C PHE A 3 16.04 5.02 -81.62
N SER A 4 15.04 5.82 -81.23
CA SER A 4 13.83 5.65 -80.41
C SER A 4 12.77 4.64 -80.88
N ARG A 5 11.86 4.24 -79.95
CA ARG A 5 10.38 4.29 -80.12
C ARG A 5 9.62 3.84 -78.85
N ARG A 6 8.67 4.68 -78.41
CA ARG A 6 7.49 4.30 -77.60
C ARG A 6 6.38 3.85 -78.56
N ASN A 7 5.58 2.85 -78.20
CA ASN A 7 4.32 2.52 -78.88
C ASN A 7 3.17 2.38 -77.86
N PHE A 8 2.02 2.91 -78.27
CA PHE A 8 0.77 3.11 -77.55
C PHE A 8 -0.15 1.85 -77.50
N GLU A 9 -1.20 1.99 -76.69
CA GLU A 9 -2.20 1.09 -76.08
C GLU A 9 -3.10 0.22 -76.98
N GLN A 10 -3.82 -0.74 -76.35
CA GLN A 10 -5.23 -1.05 -76.67
C GLN A 10 -6.01 -1.51 -75.43
N ILE A 11 -7.19 -0.91 -75.23
CA ILE A 11 -8.07 -0.98 -74.06
C ILE A 11 -9.12 -2.09 -74.27
N GLY A 12 -9.16 -3.07 -73.36
CA GLY A 12 -10.35 -3.91 -73.13
C GLY A 12 -11.23 -3.25 -72.07
N LEU A 13 -12.53 -3.13 -72.36
CA LEU A 13 -13.54 -2.29 -71.67
C LEU A 13 -13.75 -2.49 -70.16
N ILE A 14 -13.00 -3.38 -69.48
CA ILE A 14 -12.78 -3.30 -68.04
C ILE A 14 -11.29 -3.56 -67.82
N PRO A 15 -10.53 -2.63 -67.20
CA PRO A 15 -9.11 -2.84 -66.98
C PRO A 15 -8.90 -4.14 -66.18
N ARG A 16 -8.11 -5.08 -66.71
CA ARG A 16 -7.68 -6.29 -65.99
C ARG A 16 -7.02 -5.95 -64.64
N SER A 17 -6.53 -4.72 -64.48
CA SER A 17 -6.00 -4.21 -63.21
C SER A 17 -7.08 -4.12 -62.14
N ILE A 18 -8.25 -3.51 -62.40
CA ILE A 18 -9.30 -3.33 -61.39
C ILE A 18 -9.82 -4.69 -60.91
N VAL A 19 -10.05 -5.63 -61.83
CA VAL A 19 -10.49 -7.00 -61.48
C VAL A 19 -9.43 -7.72 -60.64
N ARG A 20 -8.13 -7.55 -60.95
CA ARG A 20 -7.04 -8.10 -60.12
C ARG A 20 -6.91 -7.42 -58.77
N THR A 21 -7.11 -6.11 -58.69
CA THR A 21 -7.01 -5.37 -57.43
C THR A 21 -8.18 -5.71 -56.53
N VAL A 22 -9.40 -5.80 -57.06
CA VAL A 22 -10.59 -6.22 -56.31
C VAL A 22 -10.53 -7.69 -55.93
N GLN A 23 -10.01 -8.60 -56.78
CA GLN A 23 -9.77 -9.99 -56.38
C GLN A 23 -8.66 -10.11 -55.31
N ARG A 24 -7.61 -9.29 -55.34
CA ARG A 24 -6.61 -9.24 -54.26
C ARG A 24 -7.20 -8.63 -52.98
N PHE A 25 -8.04 -7.61 -53.10
CA PHE A 25 -8.72 -6.97 -51.98
C PHE A 25 -9.72 -7.92 -51.32
N ILE A 26 -10.57 -8.61 -52.10
CA ILE A 26 -11.50 -9.63 -51.59
C ILE A 26 -10.74 -10.85 -51.02
N LYS A 27 -9.58 -11.22 -51.58
CA LYS A 27 -8.74 -12.29 -51.03
C LYS A 27 -7.93 -11.87 -49.78
N GLN A 28 -7.62 -10.58 -49.63
CA GLN A 28 -6.97 -10.00 -48.45
C GLN A 28 -7.96 -9.66 -47.33
N VAL A 29 -9.21 -9.33 -47.69
CA VAL A 29 -10.28 -8.95 -46.75
C VAL A 29 -11.16 -10.14 -46.37
N GLY A 30 -11.26 -11.19 -47.17
CA GLY A 30 -12.31 -12.21 -47.03
C GLY A 30 -11.89 -13.63 -46.60
N LEU A 31 -10.60 -13.94 -46.40
CA LEU A 31 -10.18 -15.34 -46.10
C LEU A 31 -9.41 -15.56 -44.80
N ASN A 32 -8.87 -14.50 -44.17
CA ASN A 32 -8.14 -14.63 -42.90
C ASN A 32 -8.70 -13.75 -41.76
N THR A 33 -9.76 -12.98 -41.97
CA THR A 33 -10.32 -12.10 -40.93
C THR A 33 -10.83 -12.89 -39.75
N ASP A 34 -11.53 -14.00 -39.96
CA ASP A 34 -12.10 -14.77 -38.85
C ASP A 34 -11.01 -15.46 -38.03
N LEU A 35 -10.00 -16.03 -38.69
CA LEU A 35 -8.85 -16.64 -38.02
C LEU A 35 -7.96 -15.59 -37.33
N PHE A 36 -7.80 -14.41 -37.93
CA PHE A 36 -7.04 -13.30 -37.37
C PHE A 36 -7.76 -12.69 -36.16
N VAL A 37 -9.07 -12.47 -36.25
CA VAL A 37 -9.91 -12.01 -35.14
C VAL A 37 -9.96 -13.04 -34.01
N LEU A 38 -10.06 -14.33 -34.33
CA LEU A 38 -9.95 -15.40 -33.32
C LEU A 38 -8.56 -15.46 -32.68
N TYR A 39 -7.50 -15.21 -33.44
CA TYR A 39 -6.14 -15.14 -32.92
C TYR A 39 -5.96 -13.92 -32.01
N GLU A 40 -6.38 -12.73 -32.44
CA GLU A 40 -6.35 -11.48 -31.68
C GLU A 40 -7.14 -11.61 -30.37
N PHE A 41 -8.35 -12.18 -30.43
CA PHE A 41 -9.16 -12.46 -29.24
C PHE A 41 -8.45 -13.41 -28.26
N ARG A 42 -7.82 -14.48 -28.77
CA ARG A 42 -7.04 -15.40 -27.91
C ARG A 42 -5.86 -14.69 -27.27
N VAL A 43 -5.10 -13.91 -28.03
CA VAL A 43 -3.94 -13.15 -27.54
C VAL A 43 -4.35 -12.13 -26.49
N SER A 44 -5.40 -11.35 -26.74
CA SER A 44 -5.97 -10.40 -25.77
C SER A 44 -6.38 -11.09 -24.47
N ARG A 45 -7.05 -12.25 -24.55
CA ARG A 45 -7.41 -13.04 -23.38
C ARG A 45 -6.18 -13.56 -22.61
N TYR A 46 -5.13 -14.00 -23.32
CA TYR A 46 -3.88 -14.42 -22.67
C TYR A 46 -3.18 -13.24 -21.97
N ILE A 47 -3.12 -12.07 -22.60
CA ILE A 47 -2.55 -10.85 -22.01
C ILE A 47 -3.34 -10.44 -20.76
N ALA A 48 -4.68 -10.48 -20.82
CA ALA A 48 -5.54 -10.19 -19.68
C ALA A 48 -5.34 -11.18 -18.53
N LEU A 49 -5.31 -12.49 -18.80
CA LEU A 49 -5.08 -13.48 -17.75
C LEU A 49 -3.69 -13.34 -17.13
N ALA A 50 -2.66 -13.12 -17.96
CA ALA A 50 -1.29 -12.92 -17.50
C ALA A 50 -1.15 -11.62 -16.67
N SER A 51 -1.85 -10.54 -17.05
CA SER A 51 -1.84 -9.28 -16.31
C SER A 51 -2.54 -9.42 -14.96
N PHE A 52 -3.70 -10.10 -14.90
CA PHE A 52 -4.37 -10.40 -13.64
C PHE A 52 -3.52 -11.28 -12.72
N GLN A 53 -2.87 -12.32 -13.26
CA GLN A 53 -1.97 -13.17 -12.50
C GLN A 53 -0.77 -12.37 -11.97
N CYS A 54 -0.17 -11.51 -12.78
CA CYS A 54 0.91 -10.62 -12.39
C CYS A 54 0.48 -9.67 -11.26
N PHE A 55 -0.67 -9.01 -11.41
CA PHE A 55 -1.23 -8.11 -10.41
C PHE A 55 -1.46 -8.82 -9.07
N PHE A 56 -2.08 -10.01 -9.10
CA PHE A 56 -2.30 -10.81 -7.90
C PHE A 56 -0.98 -11.25 -7.26
N PHE A 57 -0.01 -11.70 -8.06
CA PHE A 57 1.31 -12.10 -7.57
C PHE A 57 2.05 -10.94 -6.91
N LEU A 58 2.01 -9.74 -7.48
CA LEU A 58 2.64 -8.53 -6.94
C LEU A 58 2.08 -8.10 -5.58
N ILE A 59 0.82 -8.39 -5.30
CA ILE A 59 0.17 -8.04 -4.02
C ILE A 59 0.34 -9.16 -3.00
N VAL A 60 0.05 -10.39 -3.40
CA VAL A 60 -0.01 -11.54 -2.47
C VAL A 60 1.39 -12.00 -2.06
N CYS A 61 2.38 -11.94 -2.95
CA CYS A 61 3.71 -12.44 -2.64
C CYS A 61 4.41 -11.63 -1.53
N PRO A 62 4.48 -10.28 -1.57
CA PRO A 62 5.03 -9.50 -0.47
C PRO A 62 4.26 -9.66 0.83
N TRP A 63 2.93 -9.80 0.76
CA TRP A 63 2.10 -9.98 1.94
C TRP A 63 2.36 -11.31 2.65
N ILE A 64 2.41 -12.41 1.90
CA ILE A 64 2.78 -13.73 2.45
C ILE A 64 4.19 -13.69 3.02
N PHE A 65 5.14 -13.08 2.29
CA PHE A 65 6.52 -12.95 2.75
C PHE A 65 6.61 -12.19 4.09
N HIS A 66 5.92 -11.06 4.22
CA HIS A 66 5.85 -10.29 5.46
C HIS A 66 5.30 -11.12 6.62
N TRP A 67 4.17 -11.81 6.39
CA TRP A 67 3.54 -12.63 7.43
C TRP A 67 4.44 -13.77 7.90
N VAL A 68 5.06 -14.51 6.97
CA VAL A 68 5.99 -15.61 7.29
C VAL A 68 7.21 -15.09 8.04
N LEU A 69 7.83 -14.02 7.55
CA LEU A 69 9.03 -13.45 8.14
C LEU A 69 8.77 -12.92 9.56
N ASN A 70 7.64 -12.23 9.77
CA ASN A 70 7.24 -11.77 11.09
C ASN A 70 7.01 -12.94 12.06
N PHE A 71 6.31 -13.99 11.62
CA PHE A 71 6.09 -15.19 12.43
C PHE A 71 7.40 -15.88 12.82
N VAL A 72 8.36 -16.01 11.89
CA VAL A 72 9.67 -16.61 12.17
C VAL A 72 10.48 -15.76 13.15
N LEU A 73 10.52 -14.43 12.96
CA LEU A 73 11.31 -13.54 13.80
C LEU A 73 10.78 -13.47 15.24
N ILE A 74 9.46 -13.37 15.43
CA ILE A 74 8.86 -13.36 16.77
C ILE A 74 9.22 -14.65 17.53
N ASN A 75 9.01 -15.80 16.90
CA ASN A 75 9.32 -17.10 17.52
C ASN A 75 10.82 -17.25 17.85
N PHE A 76 11.68 -16.77 16.95
CA PHE A 76 13.13 -16.79 17.15
C PHE A 76 13.55 -15.90 18.34
N LEU A 77 13.01 -14.68 18.42
CA LEU A 77 13.30 -13.73 19.50
C LEU A 77 12.82 -14.27 20.84
N GLU A 78 11.57 -14.74 20.95
CA GLU A 78 11.03 -15.32 22.18
C GLU A 78 11.86 -16.52 22.66
N PHE A 79 12.29 -17.40 21.74
CA PHE A 79 13.19 -18.50 22.06
C PHE A 79 14.55 -18.02 22.58
N SER A 80 15.10 -16.96 21.99
CA SER A 80 16.40 -16.43 22.37
C SER A 80 16.40 -15.70 23.72
N LEU A 81 15.29 -15.03 24.06
CA LEU A 81 15.06 -14.46 25.38
C LEU A 81 14.96 -15.53 26.46
N ASN A 82 14.23 -16.61 26.19
CA ASN A 82 14.10 -17.72 27.14
C ASN A 82 15.45 -18.40 27.42
N LYS A 83 16.38 -18.39 26.46
CA LYS A 83 17.74 -18.89 26.63
C LYS A 83 18.71 -17.90 27.29
N GLY A 84 18.28 -16.67 27.56
CA GLY A 84 19.10 -15.63 28.19
C GLY A 84 20.26 -15.12 27.33
N THR A 85 20.24 -15.36 26.01
CA THR A 85 21.36 -14.99 25.12
C THR A 85 21.27 -13.55 24.62
N PHE A 86 20.08 -12.96 24.59
CA PHE A 86 19.88 -11.54 24.27
C PHE A 86 19.41 -10.78 25.51
N VAL A 87 20.23 -9.83 25.97
CA VAL A 87 19.83 -8.82 26.94
C VAL A 87 19.44 -7.57 26.16
N THR A 88 18.18 -7.48 25.74
CA THR A 88 17.65 -6.23 25.17
C THR A 88 17.45 -5.23 26.31
N PRO A 89 17.75 -3.93 26.09
CA PRO A 89 17.32 -2.91 27.04
C PRO A 89 15.80 -2.99 27.17
N ILE A 90 15.30 -2.94 28.41
CA ILE A 90 13.87 -3.08 28.74
C ILE A 90 13.02 -2.03 28.01
N PHE A 91 13.61 -0.87 27.69
CA PHE A 91 12.98 0.21 26.96
C PHE A 91 13.78 0.54 25.71
N LEU A 92 13.07 0.66 24.59
CA LEU A 92 13.64 1.09 23.31
C LEU A 92 13.67 2.63 23.22
N ASN A 93 12.59 3.28 23.67
CA ASN A 93 12.34 4.71 23.48
C ASN A 93 12.07 5.46 24.81
N TRP A 94 12.51 6.72 24.90
CA TRP A 94 12.26 7.58 26.06
C TRP A 94 10.76 7.71 26.44
N PRO A 95 9.83 7.93 25.49
CA PRO A 95 8.40 8.00 25.80
C PRO A 95 7.82 6.69 26.34
N GLN A 96 8.39 5.54 25.94
CA GLN A 96 8.00 4.23 26.45
C GLN A 96 8.42 4.10 27.93
N GLN A 97 9.61 4.56 28.25
CA GLN A 97 10.13 4.60 29.61
C GLN A 97 9.32 5.53 30.53
N GLU A 98 8.92 6.72 30.04
CA GLU A 98 8.09 7.66 30.80
C GLU A 98 6.69 7.08 31.10
N ARG A 99 6.09 6.36 30.13
CA ARG A 99 4.82 5.62 30.35
C ARG A 99 4.98 4.50 31.37
N ALA A 100 6.09 3.77 31.31
CA ALA A 100 6.36 2.72 32.30
C ALA A 100 6.53 3.28 33.71
N PHE A 101 7.29 4.36 33.86
CA PHE A 101 7.49 5.00 35.16
C PHE A 101 6.20 5.61 35.72
N SER A 102 5.41 6.28 34.90
CA SER A 102 4.12 6.82 35.35
C SER A 102 3.16 5.72 35.79
N GLN A 103 3.10 4.58 35.10
CA GLN A 103 2.28 3.43 35.53
C GLN A 103 2.75 2.87 36.88
N ILE A 104 4.06 2.67 37.04
CA ILE A 104 4.63 2.19 38.31
C ILE A 104 4.37 3.20 39.44
N GLN A 105 4.48 4.49 39.16
CA GLN A 105 4.22 5.56 40.13
C GLN A 105 2.75 5.59 40.55
N ILE A 106 1.80 5.53 39.60
CA ILE A 106 0.36 5.49 39.88
C ILE A 106 0.02 4.26 40.73
N PHE A 107 0.60 3.10 40.39
CA PHE A 107 0.40 1.88 41.17
C PHE A 107 0.98 2.00 42.58
N SER A 108 2.16 2.58 42.73
CA SER A 108 2.78 2.85 44.03
C SER A 108 1.93 3.80 44.88
N GLN A 109 1.38 4.86 44.28
CA GLN A 109 0.49 5.80 44.95
C GLN A 109 -0.81 5.14 45.40
N LYS A 110 -1.37 4.27 44.56
CA LYS A 110 -2.56 3.48 44.90
C LYS A 110 -2.30 2.54 46.08
N LEU A 111 -1.20 1.78 46.05
CA LEU A 111 -0.82 0.92 47.17
C LEU A 111 -0.62 1.72 48.45
N TYR A 112 0.09 2.85 48.38
CA TYR A 112 0.30 3.72 49.53
C TYR A 112 -1.03 4.23 50.11
N PHE A 113 -1.95 4.67 49.25
CA PHE A 113 -3.28 5.10 49.67
C PHE A 113 -4.08 3.98 50.35
N GLU A 114 -4.07 2.78 49.78
CA GLU A 114 -4.72 1.60 50.37
C GLU A 114 -4.13 1.26 51.75
N THR A 115 -2.81 1.37 51.92
CA THR A 115 -2.17 1.15 53.23
C THR A 115 -2.59 2.18 54.27
N LEU A 116 -2.75 3.45 53.87
CA LEU A 116 -3.24 4.50 54.76
C LEU A 116 -4.70 4.29 55.15
N LEU A 117 -5.56 3.91 54.19
CA LEU A 117 -6.96 3.56 54.44
C LEU A 117 -7.09 2.36 55.39
N GLU A 118 -6.27 1.34 55.18
CA GLU A 118 -6.25 0.21 56.10
C GLU A 118 -5.75 0.60 57.48
N SER A 119 -4.73 1.46 57.58
CA SER A 119 -4.25 1.95 58.88
C SER A 119 -5.30 2.77 59.64
N SER A 120 -6.16 3.53 58.94
CA SER A 120 -7.25 4.29 59.57
C SER A 120 -8.41 3.39 60.02
N HIS A 121 -8.68 2.30 59.30
CA HIS A 121 -9.68 1.29 59.68
C HIS A 121 -9.17 0.28 60.74
N ARG A 122 -7.85 0.05 60.84
CA ARG A 122 -7.19 -0.95 61.71
C ARG A 122 -6.87 -0.48 63.14
N LEU A 123 -7.64 0.43 63.72
CA LEU A 123 -7.60 0.61 65.18
C LEU A 123 -8.02 -0.65 65.96
N GLN A 124 -8.47 -1.75 65.30
CA GLN A 124 -8.98 -2.95 65.99
C GLN A 124 -8.52 -4.34 65.50
N THR A 125 -7.79 -4.55 64.38
CA THR A 125 -7.28 -5.90 64.02
C THR A 125 -5.98 -5.92 63.22
N SER A 126 -5.17 -6.98 63.47
CA SER A 126 -3.79 -7.26 63.06
C SER A 126 -3.40 -6.81 61.64
N ALA A 127 -2.31 -6.04 61.54
CA ALA A 127 -1.70 -5.47 60.32
C ALA A 127 -1.38 -6.51 59.23
N PRO A 128 -1.38 -6.14 57.94
CA PRO A 128 -0.84 -7.00 56.90
C PRO A 128 0.69 -6.95 57.03
N SER A 129 1.37 -8.10 56.97
CA SER A 129 2.83 -8.12 57.03
C SER A 129 3.41 -7.25 55.91
N SER A 130 4.32 -6.32 56.21
CA SER A 130 5.03 -5.47 55.24
C SER A 130 5.59 -6.26 54.04
N ILE A 131 6.00 -7.51 54.29
CA ILE A 131 6.47 -8.50 53.32
C ILE A 131 5.44 -8.80 52.22
N PHE A 132 4.14 -8.80 52.53
CA PHE A 132 3.08 -9.08 51.56
C PHE A 132 2.91 -7.92 50.56
N LEU A 133 2.99 -6.68 51.03
CA LEU A 133 2.93 -5.48 50.19
C LEU A 133 4.13 -5.38 49.26
N GLU A 134 5.32 -5.68 49.77
CA GLU A 134 6.56 -5.72 48.98
C GLU A 134 6.47 -6.76 47.85
N LYS A 135 5.91 -7.95 48.15
CA LYS A 135 5.64 -8.99 47.14
C LYS A 135 4.66 -8.51 46.07
N ILE A 136 3.58 -7.82 46.44
CA ILE A 136 2.60 -7.28 45.48
C ILE A 136 3.30 -6.28 44.56
N TYR A 137 4.02 -5.31 45.12
CA TYR A 137 4.76 -4.31 44.36
C TYR A 137 5.75 -4.95 43.39
N PHE A 138 6.58 -5.86 43.88
CA PHE A 138 7.58 -6.55 43.07
C PHE A 138 6.93 -7.36 41.93
N SER A 139 5.80 -8.04 42.20
CA SER A 139 5.08 -8.78 41.18
C SER A 139 4.52 -7.88 40.06
N TYR A 140 4.03 -6.69 40.42
CA TYR A 140 3.53 -5.71 39.46
C TYR A 140 4.68 -5.11 38.64
N PHE A 141 5.78 -4.76 39.30
CA PHE A 141 7.00 -4.28 38.65
C PHE A 141 7.50 -5.27 37.60
N LEU A 142 7.61 -6.56 37.95
CA LEU A 142 8.03 -7.60 37.01
C LEU A 142 7.05 -7.76 35.83
N LYS A 143 5.74 -7.71 36.09
CA LYS A 143 4.73 -7.73 35.02
C LYS A 143 4.87 -6.54 34.08
N CYS A 144 5.07 -5.34 34.63
CA CYS A 144 5.27 -4.11 33.88
C CYS A 144 6.56 -4.19 33.03
N ALA A 145 7.67 -4.61 33.63
CA ALA A 145 8.94 -4.80 32.94
C ALA A 145 8.82 -5.81 31.78
N ASN A 146 8.17 -6.95 32.01
CA ASN A 146 7.94 -7.96 30.96
C ASN A 146 7.05 -7.46 29.83
N PHE A 147 6.00 -6.69 30.16
CA PHE A 147 5.11 -6.09 29.17
C PHE A 147 5.87 -5.14 28.25
N TYR A 148 6.63 -4.20 28.81
CA TYR A 148 7.40 -3.24 28.01
C TYR A 148 8.56 -3.89 27.26
N ASN A 149 9.21 -4.90 27.83
CA ASN A 149 10.21 -5.68 27.12
C ASN A 149 9.60 -6.38 25.89
N LYS A 150 8.45 -7.06 26.05
CA LYS A 150 7.74 -7.68 24.92
C LYS A 150 7.30 -6.66 23.87
N GLN A 151 6.86 -5.49 24.30
CA GLN A 151 6.51 -4.40 23.40
C GLN A 151 7.72 -3.89 22.61
N SER A 152 8.87 -3.67 23.26
CA SER A 152 10.10 -3.25 22.59
C SER A 152 10.59 -4.27 21.57
N LEU A 153 10.49 -5.56 21.89
CA LEU A 153 10.83 -6.64 20.96
C LEU A 153 9.90 -6.67 19.75
N LEU A 154 8.60 -6.45 19.95
CA LEU A 154 7.63 -6.37 18.87
C LEU A 154 7.93 -5.18 17.95
N ILE A 155 8.23 -4.00 18.51
CA ILE A 155 8.61 -2.81 17.72
C ILE A 155 9.88 -3.09 16.90
N LEU A 156 10.92 -3.67 17.51
CA LEU A 156 12.15 -4.03 16.81
C LEU A 156 11.89 -5.04 15.68
N THR A 157 11.05 -6.04 15.96
CA THR A 157 10.67 -7.04 14.95
C THR A 157 9.95 -6.38 13.79
N ASN A 158 8.99 -5.50 14.05
CA ASN A 158 8.28 -4.72 13.03
C ASN A 158 9.23 -3.91 12.16
N TRP A 159 10.24 -3.24 12.75
CA TRP A 159 11.21 -2.48 11.96
C TRP A 159 12.02 -3.37 11.02
N ILE A 160 12.48 -4.53 11.51
CA ILE A 160 13.25 -5.49 10.70
C ILE A 160 12.35 -6.09 9.62
N THR A 161 11.11 -6.45 9.94
CA THR A 161 10.16 -7.06 8.99
C THR A 161 9.77 -6.07 7.91
N ASP A 162 9.47 -4.82 8.25
CA ASP A 162 9.12 -3.78 7.29
C ASP A 162 10.28 -3.47 6.35
N LEU A 163 11.50 -3.32 6.88
CA LEU A 163 12.67 -3.03 6.05
C LEU A 163 13.00 -4.19 5.10
N THR A 164 13.00 -5.43 5.60
CA THR A 164 13.27 -6.61 4.78
C THR A 164 12.18 -6.85 3.74
N THR A 165 10.91 -6.59 4.07
CA THR A 165 9.79 -6.72 3.13
C THR A 165 9.80 -5.63 2.06
N LEU A 166 10.24 -4.41 2.40
CA LEU A 166 10.49 -3.36 1.42
C LEU A 166 11.60 -3.76 0.45
N VAL A 167 12.73 -4.27 0.95
CA VAL A 167 13.83 -4.76 0.09
C VAL A 167 13.34 -5.91 -0.80
N PHE A 168 12.59 -6.86 -0.24
CA PHE A 168 12.00 -7.96 -0.99
C PHE A 168 11.06 -7.46 -2.10
N LEU A 169 10.19 -6.49 -1.80
CA LEU A 169 9.29 -5.88 -2.76
C LEU A 169 10.06 -5.19 -3.90
N VAL A 170 11.12 -4.45 -3.58
CA VAL A 170 11.98 -3.82 -4.60
C VAL A 170 12.66 -4.87 -5.47
N CYS A 171 13.21 -5.94 -4.88
CA CYS A 171 13.77 -7.06 -5.64
C CYS A 171 12.72 -7.72 -6.55
N LEU A 172 11.52 -7.97 -6.02
CA LEU A 172 10.43 -8.57 -6.76
C LEU A 172 10.02 -7.70 -7.95
N LEU A 173 9.94 -6.37 -7.79
CA LEU A 173 9.66 -5.44 -8.88
C LEU A 173 10.73 -5.48 -9.97
N ILE A 174 12.02 -5.58 -9.60
CA ILE A 174 13.13 -5.68 -10.56
C ILE A 174 13.06 -7.01 -11.34
N PHE A 175 12.81 -8.13 -10.65
CA PHE A 175 12.73 -9.45 -11.29
C PHE A 175 11.46 -9.63 -12.15
N SER A 176 10.35 -8.98 -11.78
CA SER A 176 9.06 -9.07 -12.50
C SER A 176 8.88 -8.04 -13.61
N THR A 177 9.95 -7.31 -13.99
CA THR A 177 9.95 -6.33 -15.10
C THR A 177 9.24 -6.80 -16.39
N PRO A 178 9.42 -8.02 -16.92
CA PRO A 178 8.69 -8.44 -18.14
C PRO A 178 7.17 -8.56 -17.90
N GLN A 179 6.77 -9.07 -16.74
CA GLN A 179 5.36 -9.24 -16.38
C GLN A 179 4.69 -7.89 -16.09
N MET A 180 5.43 -6.96 -15.50
CA MET A 180 5.00 -5.57 -15.29
C MET A 180 4.78 -4.83 -16.61
N LEU A 181 5.59 -5.11 -17.64
CA LEU A 181 5.38 -4.53 -18.97
C LEU A 181 4.04 -4.99 -19.57
N ILE A 182 3.71 -6.28 -19.46
CA ILE A 182 2.43 -6.85 -19.92
C ILE A 182 1.25 -6.24 -19.15
N LEU A 183 1.38 -6.11 -17.82
CA LEU A 183 0.37 -5.45 -16.99
C LEU A 183 0.17 -3.98 -17.40
N LYS A 184 1.27 -3.25 -17.65
CA LYS A 184 1.23 -1.87 -18.10
C LYS A 184 0.54 -1.74 -19.45
N THR A 185 0.88 -2.59 -20.43
CA THR A 185 0.24 -2.54 -21.76
C THR A 185 -1.25 -2.85 -21.65
N PHE A 186 -1.63 -3.87 -20.88
CA PHE A 186 -3.03 -4.21 -20.65
C PHE A 186 -3.80 -3.07 -19.98
N CYS A 187 -3.23 -2.45 -18.94
CA CYS A 187 -3.88 -1.34 -18.24
C CYS A 187 -4.03 -0.10 -19.14
N MET A 188 -3.02 0.22 -19.95
CA MET A 188 -3.10 1.30 -20.94
C MET A 188 -4.17 1.03 -22.00
N GLU A 189 -4.23 -0.19 -22.53
CA GLU A 189 -5.24 -0.58 -23.52
C GLU A 189 -6.65 -0.54 -22.92
N ALA A 190 -6.83 -1.04 -21.69
CA ALA A 190 -8.08 -0.95 -20.96
C ALA A 190 -8.50 0.51 -20.74
N LEU A 191 -7.59 1.38 -20.27
CA LEU A 191 -7.88 2.80 -20.07
C LEU A 191 -8.20 3.54 -21.37
N LEU A 192 -7.51 3.22 -22.48
CA LEU A 192 -7.76 3.83 -23.78
C LEU A 192 -9.10 3.40 -24.38
N SER A 193 -9.54 2.17 -24.11
CA SER A 193 -10.81 1.62 -24.60
C SER A 193 -12.06 2.22 -23.93
N LEU A 194 -11.91 2.89 -22.78
CA LEU A 194 -13.01 3.54 -22.07
C LEU A 194 -13.48 4.82 -22.78
N SER A 195 -14.71 5.25 -22.48
CA SER A 195 -15.19 6.56 -22.92
C SER A 195 -14.49 7.68 -22.13
N GLU A 196 -14.36 8.86 -22.72
CA GLU A 196 -13.76 10.01 -22.03
C GLU A 196 -14.47 10.35 -20.71
N THR A 197 -15.79 10.17 -20.67
CA THR A 197 -16.60 10.36 -19.47
C THR A 197 -16.30 9.32 -18.37
N THR A 198 -16.11 8.04 -18.72
CA THR A 198 -15.75 7.02 -17.71
C THR A 198 -14.32 7.19 -17.22
N LYS A 199 -13.39 7.63 -18.09
CA LYS A 199 -12.03 7.99 -17.66
C LYS A 199 -12.05 9.10 -16.61
N CYS A 200 -12.80 10.18 -16.85
CA CYS A 200 -12.96 11.26 -15.88
C CYS A 200 -13.62 10.78 -14.58
N PHE A 201 -14.68 9.98 -14.69
CA PHE A 201 -15.38 9.44 -13.52
C PHE A 201 -14.45 8.62 -12.62
N PHE A 202 -13.71 7.64 -13.18
CA PHE A 202 -12.76 6.85 -12.38
C PHE A 202 -11.68 7.71 -11.77
N LEU A 203 -11.19 8.71 -12.50
CA LEU A 203 -10.16 9.61 -12.01
C LEU A 203 -10.64 10.44 -10.81
N ILE A 204 -11.84 11.02 -10.88
CA ILE A 204 -12.46 11.76 -9.76
C ILE A 204 -12.73 10.80 -8.59
N PHE A 205 -13.31 9.63 -8.86
CA PHE A 205 -13.61 8.63 -7.85
C PHE A 205 -12.37 8.17 -7.07
N PHE A 206 -11.26 7.88 -7.78
CA PHE A 206 -10.00 7.52 -7.13
C PHE A 206 -9.37 8.69 -6.37
N LEU A 207 -9.48 9.92 -6.89
CA LEU A 207 -9.01 11.12 -6.19
C LEU A 207 -9.73 11.29 -4.86
N ASP A 208 -11.06 11.24 -4.87
CA ASP A 208 -11.87 11.40 -3.66
C ASP A 208 -11.58 10.30 -2.62
N LEU A 209 -11.37 9.06 -3.09
CA LEU A 209 -11.03 7.92 -2.22
C LEU A 209 -9.62 8.05 -1.61
N LEU A 210 -8.61 8.46 -2.39
CA LEU A 210 -7.22 8.55 -1.94
C LEU A 210 -6.97 9.74 -1.01
N VAL A 211 -7.61 10.87 -1.30
CA VAL A 211 -7.37 12.12 -0.56
C VAL A 211 -8.09 12.09 0.78
N GLY A 212 -9.26 11.44 0.86
CA GLY A 212 -9.85 11.04 2.14
C GLY A 212 -10.22 12.20 3.09
N PHE A 213 -10.44 13.42 2.56
CA PHE A 213 -10.79 14.59 3.38
C PHE A 213 -12.05 14.46 4.22
N HIS A 214 -12.92 13.52 3.85
CA HIS A 214 -14.24 13.41 4.46
C HIS A 214 -14.19 12.90 5.91
N SER A 215 -13.02 12.53 6.43
CA SER A 215 -12.88 12.20 7.86
C SER A 215 -11.48 12.51 8.38
N SER A 216 -11.35 13.63 9.10
CA SER A 216 -10.19 13.92 9.96
C SER A 216 -9.87 12.76 10.91
N LYS A 217 -10.90 12.03 11.34
CA LYS A 217 -10.75 10.87 12.23
C LYS A 217 -10.03 9.70 11.56
N SER A 218 -10.20 9.50 10.25
CA SER A 218 -9.49 8.44 9.52
C SER A 218 -7.99 8.68 9.53
N TRP A 219 -7.57 9.93 9.34
CA TRP A 219 -6.16 10.33 9.42
C TRP A 219 -5.60 10.22 10.84
N GLU A 220 -6.39 10.55 11.86
CA GLU A 220 -6.00 10.37 13.26
C GLU A 220 -5.72 8.89 13.59
N ILE A 221 -6.64 7.99 13.23
CA ILE A 221 -6.49 6.56 13.47
C ILE A 221 -5.30 5.99 12.70
N PHE A 222 -5.14 6.39 11.43
CA PHE A 222 -4.02 5.96 10.60
C PHE A 222 -2.68 6.39 11.20
N LEU A 223 -2.54 7.65 11.60
CA LEU A 223 -1.31 8.15 12.22
C LEU A 223 -1.03 7.48 13.56
N GLN A 224 -2.06 7.29 14.40
CA GLN A 224 -1.89 6.60 15.68
C GLN A 224 -1.39 5.17 15.45
N PHE A 225 -1.99 4.44 14.50
CA PHE A 225 -1.55 3.11 14.12
C PHE A 225 -0.08 3.11 13.66
N CYS A 226 0.32 4.02 12.76
CA CYS A 226 1.71 4.11 12.31
C CYS A 226 2.67 4.43 13.45
N MET A 227 2.33 5.39 14.31
CA MET A 227 3.19 5.78 15.44
C MET A 227 3.34 4.63 16.44
N GLU A 228 2.26 3.92 16.77
CA GLU A 228 2.30 2.75 17.65
C GLU A 228 3.12 1.61 17.04
N HIS A 229 2.95 1.35 15.74
CA HIS A 229 3.68 0.30 15.00
C HIS A 229 5.19 0.54 15.01
N PHE A 230 5.64 1.79 14.85
CA PHE A 230 7.06 2.16 14.94
C PHE A 230 7.54 2.47 16.37
N GLY A 231 6.65 2.46 17.37
CA GLY A 231 6.98 2.77 18.76
C GLY A 231 7.22 4.26 19.06
N LEU A 232 6.80 5.15 18.17
CA LEU A 232 7.01 6.60 18.27
C LEU A 232 6.04 7.27 19.27
N PRO A 233 6.45 8.40 19.90
CA PRO A 233 5.57 9.16 20.76
C PRO A 233 4.38 9.76 19.99
N ILE A 234 3.20 9.61 20.56
CA ILE A 234 1.97 10.20 20.04
C ILE A 234 1.86 11.62 20.62
N HIS A 235 2.28 12.61 19.85
CA HIS A 235 2.09 14.02 20.18
C HIS A 235 0.78 14.52 19.55
N GLN A 236 -0.22 14.86 20.37
CA GLN A 236 -1.52 15.35 19.87
C GLN A 236 -1.39 16.59 18.97
N ASN A 237 -0.46 17.50 19.30
CA ASN A 237 -0.19 18.69 18.49
C ASN A 237 0.33 18.33 17.08
N PHE A 238 1.19 17.32 16.98
CA PHE A 238 1.71 16.85 15.69
C PHE A 238 0.59 16.23 14.85
N ILE A 239 -0.27 15.42 15.48
CA ILE A 239 -1.41 14.79 14.81
C ILE A 239 -2.37 15.87 14.27
N ALA A 240 -2.73 16.87 15.08
CA ALA A 240 -3.60 17.96 14.66
C ALA A 240 -2.99 18.80 13.52
N PHE A 241 -1.69 19.08 13.59
CA PHE A 241 -0.97 19.77 12.52
C PHE A 241 -0.95 18.94 11.22
N PHE A 242 -0.71 17.64 11.31
CA PHE A 242 -0.69 16.77 10.13
C PHE A 242 -2.07 16.68 9.48
N ILE A 243 -3.13 16.43 10.28
CA ILE A 243 -4.50 16.31 9.78
C ILE A 243 -4.98 17.60 9.12
N SER A 244 -4.54 18.77 9.59
CA SER A 244 -4.93 20.05 8.99
C SER A 244 -4.17 20.40 7.71
N THR A 245 -2.93 19.93 7.54
CA THR A 245 -2.07 20.35 6.42
C THR A 245 -1.91 19.28 5.34
N PHE A 246 -1.67 18.03 5.72
CA PHE A 246 -1.28 16.97 4.80
C PHE A 246 -2.39 16.58 3.81
N PRO A 247 -3.65 16.36 4.23
CA PRO A 247 -4.74 16.07 3.29
C PRO A 247 -4.91 17.19 2.27
N VAL A 248 -4.84 18.45 2.72
CA VAL A 248 -5.02 19.65 1.87
C VAL A 248 -3.93 19.73 0.82
N LEU A 249 -2.68 19.53 1.26
CA LEU A 249 -1.54 19.49 0.38
C LEU A 249 -1.64 18.34 -0.64
N LEU A 250 -1.99 17.15 -0.18
CA LEU A 250 -2.09 15.95 -1.03
C LEU A 250 -3.15 16.14 -2.14
N ASP A 251 -4.30 16.74 -1.84
CA ASP A 251 -5.30 17.11 -2.84
C ASP A 251 -4.79 18.09 -3.89
N THR A 252 -4.15 19.17 -3.44
CA THR A 252 -3.65 20.19 -4.37
C THR A 252 -2.59 19.62 -5.31
N ILE A 253 -1.71 18.74 -4.81
CA ILE A 253 -0.72 18.05 -5.63
C ILE A 253 -1.39 17.12 -6.63
N PHE A 254 -2.36 16.30 -6.21
CA PHE A 254 -3.05 15.39 -7.10
C PHE A 254 -3.86 16.13 -8.17
N LYS A 255 -4.65 17.14 -7.80
CA LYS A 255 -5.38 18.00 -8.76
C LYS A 255 -4.45 18.65 -9.76
N TYR A 256 -3.31 19.19 -9.31
CA TYR A 256 -2.30 19.77 -10.20
C TYR A 256 -1.70 18.72 -11.14
N TRP A 257 -1.32 17.56 -10.63
CA TRP A 257 -0.71 16.50 -11.44
C TRP A 257 -1.68 15.97 -12.50
N ILE A 258 -2.93 15.72 -12.10
CA ILE A 258 -4.04 15.36 -12.99
C ILE A 258 -4.18 16.38 -14.11
N PHE A 259 -4.32 17.67 -13.77
CA PHE A 259 -4.50 18.73 -14.77
C PHE A 259 -3.31 18.81 -15.73
N ARG A 260 -2.09 18.71 -15.21
CA ARG A 260 -0.86 18.73 -16.03
C ARG A 260 -0.73 17.50 -16.93
N TYR A 261 -1.15 16.33 -16.46
CA TYR A 261 -1.01 15.07 -17.20
C TYR A 261 -2.10 14.91 -18.26
N LEU A 262 -3.37 15.18 -17.90
CA LEU A 262 -4.49 15.14 -18.83
C LEU A 262 -4.32 16.15 -19.98
N ASN A 263 -3.86 17.38 -19.70
CA ASN A 263 -3.60 18.38 -20.75
C ASN A 263 -2.54 17.93 -21.77
N LYS A 264 -1.61 17.03 -21.40
CA LYS A 264 -0.60 16.52 -22.32
C LYS A 264 -1.10 15.38 -23.21
N ILE A 265 -2.06 14.58 -22.74
CA ILE A 265 -2.49 13.35 -23.42
C ILE A 265 -3.77 13.57 -24.20
N SER A 266 -4.74 14.26 -23.62
CA SER A 266 -6.08 14.38 -24.18
C SER A 266 -6.78 15.66 -23.70
N PRO A 267 -6.64 16.78 -24.42
CA PRO A 267 -7.27 18.04 -24.05
C PRO A 267 -8.81 17.94 -23.99
N SER A 268 -9.42 17.01 -24.74
CA SER A 268 -10.85 16.69 -24.66
C SER A 268 -11.26 16.14 -23.29
N THR A 269 -10.44 15.29 -22.67
CA THR A 269 -10.70 14.73 -21.33
C THR A 269 -10.64 15.82 -20.26
N VAL A 270 -9.79 16.82 -20.45
CA VAL A 270 -9.70 17.98 -19.54
C VAL A 270 -10.97 18.81 -19.59
N ALA A 271 -11.49 19.10 -20.79
CA ALA A 271 -12.74 19.83 -20.94
C ALA A 271 -13.92 19.08 -20.30
N THR A 272 -13.99 17.76 -20.47
CA THR A 272 -15.03 16.95 -19.81
C THR A 272 -14.83 16.85 -18.30
N TYR A 273 -13.59 16.80 -17.82
CA TYR A 273 -13.29 16.81 -16.38
C TYR A 273 -13.71 18.14 -15.72
N GLN A 274 -13.41 19.27 -16.38
CA GLN A 274 -13.86 20.58 -15.93
C GLN A 274 -15.39 20.66 -15.89
N ALA A 275 -16.07 20.23 -16.95
CA ALA A 275 -17.53 20.20 -17.00
C ALA A 275 -18.19 19.21 -16.01
N MET A 276 -17.45 18.28 -15.42
CA MET A 276 -17.96 17.36 -14.38
C MET A 276 -17.72 17.88 -12.97
N ILE A 277 -16.80 18.83 -12.78
CA ILE A 277 -16.42 19.38 -11.48
C ILE A 277 -17.03 20.76 -11.24
N GLU A 278 -17.22 21.55 -12.30
CA GLU A 278 -18.09 22.74 -12.30
C GLU A 278 -19.57 22.36 -12.22
#